data_AF-A0A413SIA2-F1
#
_entry.id   AF-A0A413SIA2-F1
#
_cell.length_a   1.000
_cell.length_b   1.000
_cell.length_c   1.000
_cell.angle_alpha   90.00
_cell.angle_beta   90.00
_cell.angle_gamma   90.00
#
_symmetry.space_group_name_H-M   'P 1'
#
loop_
_entity.id
_entity.type
_entity.pdbx_description
1 polymer ?
#
loop_
_entity_poly.entity_id
_entity_poly.type
_entity_poly.pdbx_seq_one_letter_code
_entity_poly.pdbx_strand_id
1 'polypeptide(L)'
;MNEIRKENKKSQIICSEKCRFCDILEGNRKMGIIDNPILENDKFFSLASIGGFIDGWSLVIPKEHTYSMRKFFTDSAFVDIANKMLKRIRDTYRKKSIIFEHGANHEGSITACGTNHAHLHIIPYEKSLLKQMFHDDSVQWIECKITDVERIVQKKEYWFYAENVVDIEDAKGYIHIIEKPESQYFRRLLAEKEGYTKEYDYKCNLFLDKGEATYASLVKKYDEERTDSN
;
A
#
# COMPACT_ATOMS: atom_id res chain seq x y z
N MET A 1 31.12 41.06 -5.68
CA MET A 1 29.76 40.85 -5.16
C MET A 1 28.97 40.09 -6.21
N ASN A 2 28.19 39.11 -5.79
CA ASN A 2 27.29 38.23 -6.56
C ASN A 2 27.81 36.81 -6.81
N GLU A 3 27.75 36.02 -5.74
CA GLU A 3 27.59 34.56 -5.80
C GLU A 3 26.26 34.23 -6.48
N ILE A 4 26.32 33.39 -7.51
CA ILE A 4 25.14 32.84 -8.18
C ILE A 4 24.60 31.72 -7.28
N ARG A 5 23.59 32.02 -6.47
CA ARG A 5 22.77 31.02 -5.78
C ARG A 5 22.03 30.20 -6.84
N LYS A 6 22.45 28.94 -7.01
CA LYS A 6 21.62 27.91 -7.66
C LYS A 6 20.41 27.67 -6.77
N GLU A 7 19.27 28.22 -7.18
CA GLU A 7 17.98 27.88 -6.58
C GLU A 7 17.66 26.42 -6.88
N ASN A 8 17.72 25.59 -5.84
CA ASN A 8 17.13 24.26 -5.83
C ASN A 8 15.63 24.40 -6.09
N LYS A 9 15.19 24.11 -7.32
CA LYS A 9 13.80 23.79 -7.61
C LYS A 9 13.43 22.53 -6.83
N LYS A 10 12.96 22.70 -5.59
CA LYS A 10 12.11 21.71 -4.93
C LYS A 10 10.92 21.52 -5.85
N SER A 11 10.86 20.38 -6.52
CA SER A 11 9.68 19.92 -7.24
C SER A 11 8.57 19.68 -6.22
N GLN A 12 7.85 20.75 -5.90
CA GLN A 12 6.67 20.71 -5.07
C GLN A 12 5.61 19.96 -5.90
N ILE A 13 5.41 18.69 -5.58
CA ILE A 13 4.39 17.87 -6.24
C ILE A 13 3.04 18.45 -5.85
N ILE A 14 2.43 19.13 -6.81
CA ILE A 14 1.03 19.55 -6.77
C ILE A 14 0.22 18.26 -6.72
N CYS A 15 -0.49 18.04 -5.62
CA CYS A 15 -1.50 17.00 -5.51
C CYS A 15 -2.51 17.25 -6.65
N SER A 16 -2.47 16.48 -7.74
CA SER A 16 -3.36 16.74 -8.88
C SER A 16 -4.80 16.44 -8.49
N GLU A 17 -5.73 17.30 -8.90
CA GLU A 17 -7.18 17.12 -8.78
C GLU A 17 -7.71 15.83 -9.47
N LYS A 18 -6.85 15.08 -10.18
CA LYS A 18 -7.16 13.80 -10.82
C LYS A 18 -6.40 12.65 -10.15
N CYS A 19 -7.09 11.54 -9.91
CA CYS A 19 -6.56 10.34 -9.27
C CYS A 19 -5.53 9.62 -10.15
N ARG A 20 -4.31 9.40 -9.63
CA ARG A 20 -3.25 8.67 -10.35
C ARG A 20 -3.67 7.25 -10.75
N PHE A 21 -4.39 6.53 -9.89
CA PHE A 21 -4.82 5.16 -10.21
C PHE A 21 -5.83 5.15 -11.37
N CYS A 22 -6.73 6.12 -11.44
CA CYS A 22 -7.62 6.30 -12.59
C CYS A 22 -6.83 6.67 -13.85
N ASP A 23 -5.89 7.61 -13.76
CA ASP A 23 -5.02 7.97 -14.89
C ASP A 23 -4.31 6.72 -15.44
N ILE A 24 -3.79 5.84 -14.58
CA ILE A 24 -3.13 4.58 -14.99
C ILE A 24 -4.10 3.65 -15.74
N LEU A 25 -5.34 3.51 -15.28
CA LEU A 25 -6.37 2.69 -15.93
C LEU A 25 -6.81 3.25 -17.29
N GLU A 26 -6.76 4.58 -17.44
CA GLU A 26 -6.99 5.27 -18.72
C GLU A 26 -5.76 5.22 -19.65
N GLY A 27 -4.66 4.62 -19.22
CA GLY A 27 -3.40 4.53 -19.98
C GLY A 27 -2.47 5.74 -19.82
N ASN A 28 -2.85 6.72 -19.00
CA ASN A 28 -2.07 7.93 -18.70
C ASN A 28 -0.98 7.65 -17.64
N ARG A 29 0.09 6.94 -18.03
CA ARG A 29 1.22 6.59 -17.15
C ARG A 29 2.25 7.72 -17.12
N LYS A 30 2.47 8.32 -15.95
CA LYS A 30 3.34 9.48 -15.74
C LYS A 30 4.67 9.15 -15.04
N MET A 31 4.74 8.03 -14.31
CA MET A 31 5.89 7.65 -13.48
C MET A 31 6.65 6.43 -14.04
N GLY A 32 6.66 6.29 -15.38
CA GLY A 32 7.42 5.25 -16.06
C GLY A 32 6.92 3.83 -15.73
N ILE A 33 7.85 2.90 -15.53
CA ILE A 33 7.52 1.48 -15.34
C ILE A 33 6.80 1.19 -14.02
N ILE A 34 6.90 2.07 -13.03
CA ILE A 34 6.21 1.92 -11.72
C ILE A 34 4.68 2.01 -11.89
N ASP A 35 4.22 2.71 -12.92
CA ASP A 35 2.79 2.80 -13.27
C ASP A 35 2.27 1.55 -14.01
N ASN A 36 3.14 0.59 -14.35
CA ASN A 36 2.72 -0.63 -15.01
C ASN A 36 2.15 -1.63 -13.98
N PRO A 37 0.98 -2.24 -14.26
CA PRO A 37 0.46 -3.32 -13.43
C PRO A 37 1.43 -4.52 -13.32
N ILE A 38 1.58 -5.06 -12.11
CA ILE A 38 2.32 -6.31 -11.85
C ILE A 38 1.40 -7.52 -12.08
N LEU A 39 0.16 -7.41 -11.62
CA LEU A 39 -0.94 -8.33 -11.87
C LEU A 39 -2.20 -7.52 -12.15
N GLU A 40 -3.12 -8.13 -12.89
CA GLU A 40 -4.42 -7.53 -13.20
C GLU A 40 -5.47 -8.63 -13.40
N ASN A 41 -6.69 -8.35 -12.97
CA ASN A 41 -7.90 -9.08 -13.34
C ASN A 41 -9.03 -8.10 -13.66
N ASP A 42 -10.26 -8.58 -13.82
CA ASP A 42 -11.39 -7.75 -14.26
C ASP A 42 -11.75 -6.62 -13.28
N LYS A 43 -11.44 -6.77 -11.99
CA LYS A 43 -11.85 -5.82 -10.94
C LYS A 43 -10.68 -5.11 -10.24
N PHE A 44 -9.49 -5.67 -10.29
CA PHE A 44 -8.34 -5.22 -9.52
C PHE A 44 -7.06 -5.24 -10.34
N PHE A 45 -6.09 -4.45 -9.91
CA PHE A 45 -4.74 -4.46 -10.42
C PHE A 45 -3.77 -4.22 -9.27
N SER A 46 -2.52 -4.64 -9.45
CA SER A 46 -1.45 -4.41 -8.47
C SER A 46 -0.33 -3.55 -9.05
N LEU A 47 0.28 -2.73 -8.20
CA LEU A 47 1.38 -1.84 -8.56
C LEU A 47 2.53 -1.96 -7.56
N ALA A 48 3.74 -1.62 -8.00
CA ALA A 48 4.78 -1.25 -7.07
C ALA A 48 4.41 0.07 -6.38
N SER A 49 4.64 0.17 -5.07
CA SER A 49 4.27 1.37 -4.32
C SER A 49 5.25 2.51 -4.60
N ILE A 50 4.75 3.65 -5.05
CA ILE A 50 5.51 4.91 -4.96
C ILE A 50 5.73 5.23 -3.48
N GLY A 51 6.93 5.68 -3.14
CA GLY A 51 7.37 5.95 -1.77
C GLY A 51 7.60 4.68 -0.95
N GLY A 52 7.58 3.49 -1.54
CA GLY A 52 7.92 2.26 -0.84
C GLY A 52 9.42 2.19 -0.55
N PHE A 53 9.82 2.37 0.71
CA PHE A 53 11.23 2.31 1.12
C PHE A 53 11.71 0.87 1.44
N ILE A 54 10.78 -0.08 1.51
CA ILE A 54 11.05 -1.52 1.68
C ILE A 54 10.91 -2.18 0.31
N ASP A 55 11.92 -2.97 -0.09
CA ASP A 55 11.90 -3.66 -1.38
C ASP A 55 10.74 -4.67 -1.41
N GLY A 56 9.98 -4.72 -2.51
CA GLY A 56 8.80 -5.56 -2.62
C GLY A 56 7.49 -4.93 -2.14
N TRP A 57 7.54 -3.67 -1.68
CA TRP A 57 6.34 -2.95 -1.29
C TRP A 57 5.42 -2.74 -2.50
N SER A 58 4.26 -3.39 -2.46
CA SER A 58 3.27 -3.37 -3.53
C SER A 58 1.88 -3.02 -3.00
N LEU A 59 0.99 -2.74 -3.93
CA LEU A 59 -0.40 -2.35 -3.70
C LEU A 59 -1.33 -3.31 -4.44
N VAL A 60 -2.49 -3.61 -3.87
CA VAL A 60 -3.65 -4.15 -4.60
C VAL A 60 -4.74 -3.08 -4.59
N ILE A 61 -5.25 -2.74 -5.77
CA ILE A 61 -6.06 -1.55 -6.02
C ILE A 61 -7.32 -1.97 -6.78
N PRO A 62 -8.54 -1.58 -6.35
CA PRO A 62 -9.75 -1.79 -7.12
C PRO A 62 -9.73 -0.87 -8.34
N LYS A 63 -10.20 -1.36 -9.48
CA LYS A 63 -10.39 -0.53 -10.68
C LYS A 63 -11.49 0.51 -10.49
N GLU A 64 -12.49 0.18 -9.67
CA GLU A 64 -13.50 1.13 -9.22
C GLU A 64 -12.87 2.21 -8.34
N HIS A 65 -13.16 3.48 -8.64
CA HIS A 65 -12.76 4.60 -7.79
C HIS A 65 -13.62 4.62 -6.53
N THR A 66 -13.04 4.20 -5.43
CA THR A 66 -13.64 4.13 -4.09
C THR A 66 -12.61 4.51 -3.04
N TYR A 67 -13.02 4.78 -1.80
CA TYR A 67 -12.13 5.34 -0.77
C TYR A 67 -11.58 4.31 0.22
N SER A 68 -12.17 3.11 0.27
CA SER A 68 -11.68 2.01 1.12
C SER A 68 -11.96 0.64 0.51
N MET A 69 -11.14 -0.33 0.93
CA MET A 69 -11.19 -1.75 0.57
C MET A 69 -12.29 -2.51 1.33
N ARG A 70 -12.96 -1.89 2.31
CA ARG A 70 -13.90 -2.56 3.23
C ARG A 70 -14.90 -3.51 2.57
N LYS A 71 -15.42 -3.15 1.39
CA LYS A 71 -16.42 -3.95 0.65
C LYS A 71 -15.83 -5.07 -0.22
N PHE A 72 -14.52 -5.10 -0.37
CA PHE A 72 -13.82 -5.99 -1.30
C PHE A 72 -13.11 -7.15 -0.62
N PHE A 73 -12.95 -7.14 0.70
CA PHE A 73 -12.19 -8.18 1.41
C PHE A 73 -12.78 -9.60 1.30
N THR A 74 -14.05 -9.71 0.92
CA THR A 74 -14.73 -10.99 0.63
C THR A 74 -15.01 -11.20 -0.87
N ASP A 75 -14.59 -10.27 -1.74
CA ASP A 75 -14.75 -10.40 -3.19
C ASP A 75 -13.74 -11.42 -3.72
N SER A 76 -14.23 -12.48 -4.39
CA SER A 76 -13.38 -13.55 -4.93
C SER A 76 -12.28 -13.07 -5.88
N ALA A 77 -12.50 -12.00 -6.65
CA ALA A 77 -11.49 -11.43 -7.55
C ALA A 77 -10.42 -10.66 -6.76
N PHE A 78 -10.78 -10.03 -5.63
CA PHE A 78 -9.80 -9.46 -4.71
C PHE A 78 -8.97 -10.56 -4.05
N VAL A 79 -9.63 -11.60 -3.54
CA VAL A 79 -8.98 -12.74 -2.90
C VAL A 79 -7.93 -13.38 -3.83
N ASP A 80 -8.33 -13.68 -5.08
CA ASP A 80 -7.46 -14.28 -6.09
C ASP A 80 -6.20 -13.42 -6.35
N ILE A 81 -6.35 -12.13 -6.63
CA ILE A 81 -5.19 -11.28 -6.96
C ILE A 81 -4.31 -11.02 -5.73
N ALA A 82 -4.90 -10.86 -4.55
CA ALA A 82 -4.15 -10.64 -3.31
C ALA A 82 -3.34 -11.88 -2.94
N ASN A 83 -3.92 -13.09 -3.04
CA ASN A 83 -3.21 -14.34 -2.81
C ASN A 83 -2.10 -14.59 -3.85
N LYS A 84 -2.33 -14.25 -5.13
CA LYS A 84 -1.28 -14.27 -6.16
C LYS A 84 -0.14 -13.31 -5.83
N MET A 85 -0.43 -12.10 -5.36
CA MET A 85 0.62 -11.16 -4.92
C MET A 85 1.36 -11.63 -3.67
N LEU A 86 0.66 -12.14 -2.65
CA LEU A 86 1.28 -12.70 -1.44
C LEU A 86 2.23 -13.86 -1.79
N LYS A 87 1.79 -14.79 -2.65
CA LYS A 87 2.65 -15.86 -3.17
C LYS A 87 3.88 -15.29 -3.85
N ARG A 88 3.69 -14.36 -4.80
CA ARG A 88 4.80 -13.79 -5.57
C ARG A 88 5.82 -13.07 -4.71
N ILE A 89 5.37 -12.26 -3.75
CA ILE A 89 6.25 -11.58 -2.81
C ILE A 89 7.03 -12.60 -1.98
N ARG A 90 6.35 -13.63 -1.46
CA ARG A 90 7.01 -14.70 -0.70
C ARG A 90 8.04 -15.44 -1.52
N ASP A 91 7.74 -15.75 -2.78
CA ASP A 91 8.68 -16.47 -3.64
C ASP A 91 9.87 -15.60 -4.02
N THR A 92 9.67 -14.32 -4.36
CA THR A 92 10.74 -13.36 -4.71
C THR A 92 11.62 -13.02 -3.52
N TYR A 93 11.03 -12.60 -2.41
CA TYR A 93 11.77 -12.02 -1.28
C TYR A 93 12.04 -13.01 -0.16
N ARG A 94 11.47 -14.22 -0.21
CA ARG A 94 11.60 -15.28 0.82
C ARG A 94 11.14 -14.84 2.21
N LYS A 95 10.17 -13.93 2.25
CA LYS A 95 9.60 -13.35 3.48
C LYS A 95 8.09 -13.50 3.50
N LYS A 96 7.51 -13.57 4.69
CA LYS A 96 6.07 -13.36 4.88
C LYS A 96 5.73 -11.89 4.67
N SER A 97 4.45 -11.59 4.50
CA SER A 97 3.98 -10.23 4.32
C SER A 97 3.30 -9.68 5.56
N ILE A 98 3.49 -8.38 5.79
CA ILE A 98 2.50 -7.58 6.49
C ILE A 98 1.56 -6.99 5.45
N ILE A 99 0.33 -6.73 5.85
CA ILE A 99 -0.63 -5.97 5.05
C ILE A 99 -1.22 -4.86 5.90
N PHE A 100 -1.57 -3.74 5.27
CA PHE A 100 -2.35 -2.71 5.93
C PHE A 100 -3.11 -1.82 4.96
N GLU A 101 -4.12 -1.16 5.50
CA GLU A 101 -4.96 -0.20 4.81
C GLU A 101 -5.23 1.02 5.71
N HIS A 102 -5.25 2.19 5.08
CA HIS A 102 -5.87 3.38 5.65
C HIS A 102 -7.23 3.60 4.99
N GLY A 103 -8.28 3.04 5.59
CA GLY A 103 -9.63 3.05 5.04
C GLY A 103 -10.31 4.40 5.23
N ALA A 104 -10.29 5.24 4.20
CA ALA A 104 -11.01 6.51 4.18
C ALA A 104 -12.49 6.30 3.79
N ASN A 105 -13.34 7.28 4.13
CA ASN A 105 -14.76 7.24 3.77
C ASN A 105 -15.22 8.37 2.83
N HIS A 106 -14.36 9.37 2.57
CA HIS A 106 -14.66 10.44 1.64
C HIS A 106 -13.38 10.98 0.96
N GLU A 107 -13.59 11.70 -0.15
CA GLU A 107 -12.53 12.41 -0.85
C GLU A 107 -11.88 13.48 0.04
N GLY A 108 -10.56 13.61 -0.02
CA GLY A 108 -9.83 14.63 0.74
C GLY A 108 -9.69 14.33 2.23
N SER A 109 -10.10 13.14 2.68
CA SER A 109 -9.83 12.68 4.03
C SER A 109 -8.31 12.65 4.29
N ILE A 110 -7.90 13.13 5.46
CA ILE A 110 -6.51 13.03 5.94
C ILE A 110 -6.09 11.55 6.03
N THR A 111 -7.05 10.65 6.33
CA THR A 111 -6.86 9.19 6.35
C THR A 111 -6.50 8.62 4.98
N ALA A 112 -6.96 9.23 3.88
CA ALA A 112 -6.67 8.77 2.52
C ALA A 112 -5.19 8.92 2.11
N CYS A 113 -4.34 9.42 3.01
CA CYS A 113 -2.90 9.54 2.80
C CYS A 113 -2.55 10.28 1.50
N GLY A 114 -3.36 11.25 1.08
CA GLY A 114 -3.14 12.03 -0.15
C GLY A 114 -3.40 11.29 -1.47
N THR A 115 -3.92 10.06 -1.44
CA THR A 115 -4.45 9.35 -2.61
C THR A 115 -5.90 8.96 -2.32
N ASN A 116 -6.86 9.68 -2.91
CA ASN A 116 -8.29 9.49 -2.68
C ASN A 116 -8.85 8.22 -3.37
N HIS A 117 -8.11 7.11 -3.36
CA HIS A 117 -8.49 5.85 -3.98
C HIS A 117 -7.98 4.69 -3.12
N ALA A 118 -8.86 3.77 -2.79
CA ALA A 118 -8.62 2.59 -1.97
C ALA A 118 -7.42 1.78 -2.48
N HIS A 119 -6.61 1.28 -1.56
CA HIS A 119 -5.53 0.37 -1.87
C HIS A 119 -5.11 -0.39 -0.62
N LEU A 120 -4.84 -1.68 -0.77
CA LEU A 120 -4.23 -2.49 0.26
C LEU A 120 -2.72 -2.53 0.04
N HIS A 121 -1.93 -2.17 1.04
CA HIS A 121 -0.49 -2.36 1.01
C HIS A 121 -0.14 -3.81 1.33
N ILE A 122 0.80 -4.39 0.57
CA ILE A 122 1.39 -5.71 0.83
C ILE A 122 2.91 -5.57 0.79
N ILE A 123 3.58 -5.93 1.89
CA ILE A 123 5.00 -5.64 2.09
C ILE A 123 5.70 -6.89 2.63
N PRO A 124 6.80 -7.37 2.02
CA PRO A 124 7.62 -8.42 2.61
C PRO A 124 8.32 -7.91 3.87
N TYR A 125 7.94 -8.42 5.03
CA TYR A 125 8.41 -7.90 6.30
C TYR A 125 8.38 -8.96 7.39
N GLU A 126 9.50 -9.11 8.11
CA GLU A 126 9.69 -10.16 9.12
C GLU A 126 9.73 -9.61 10.56
N LYS A 127 9.95 -8.30 10.71
CA LYS A 127 9.91 -7.67 12.03
C LYS A 127 8.46 -7.37 12.41
N SER A 128 8.19 -7.31 13.71
CA SER A 128 6.87 -6.93 14.21
C SER A 128 6.79 -5.43 14.52
N LEU A 129 5.64 -4.83 14.20
CA LEU A 129 5.24 -3.47 14.58
C LEU A 129 4.25 -3.45 15.76
N LEU A 130 3.77 -4.61 16.22
CA LEU A 130 2.74 -4.68 17.27
C LEU A 130 3.15 -3.95 18.55
N LYS A 131 4.43 -4.03 18.94
CA LYS A 131 4.95 -3.31 20.11
C LYS A 131 4.79 -1.79 19.96
N GLN A 132 5.03 -1.25 18.77
CA GLN A 132 4.87 0.17 18.48
C GLN A 132 3.39 0.56 18.45
N MET A 133 2.55 -0.26 17.80
CA MET A 133 1.11 -0.02 17.68
C MET A 133 0.40 -0.01 19.04
N PHE A 134 0.78 -0.89 19.95
CA PHE A 134 0.20 -0.99 21.29
C PHE A 134 0.88 -0.10 22.34
N HIS A 135 1.84 0.74 21.94
CA HIS A 135 2.45 1.68 22.85
C HIS A 135 1.58 2.93 23.10
N ASP A 136 0.72 3.26 22.15
CA ASP A 136 -0.17 4.41 22.24
C ASP A 136 -1.51 4.02 22.89
N ASP A 137 -1.64 4.30 24.18
CA ASP A 137 -2.87 4.03 24.95
C ASP A 137 -4.09 4.82 24.46
N SER A 138 -3.91 5.82 23.59
CA SER A 138 -5.03 6.56 22.98
C SER A 138 -5.67 5.81 21.80
N VAL A 139 -5.04 4.74 21.31
CA VAL A 139 -5.50 3.96 20.17
C VAL A 139 -6.08 2.62 20.64
N GLN A 140 -7.38 2.44 20.44
CA GLN A 140 -8.05 1.17 20.76
C GLN A 140 -8.06 0.22 19.58
N TRP A 141 -7.38 -0.91 19.72
CA TRP A 141 -7.30 -1.95 18.71
C TRP A 141 -8.29 -3.08 18.96
N ILE A 142 -8.99 -3.50 17.91
CA ILE A 142 -9.91 -4.64 17.91
C ILE A 142 -9.27 -5.75 17.07
N GLU A 143 -9.07 -6.93 17.65
CA GLU A 143 -8.61 -8.09 16.88
C GLU A 143 -9.75 -8.61 16.00
N CYS A 144 -9.46 -8.87 14.72
CA CYS A 144 -10.45 -9.38 13.77
C CYS A 144 -9.79 -10.14 12.61
N LYS A 145 -10.61 -10.91 11.87
CA LYS A 145 -10.22 -11.34 10.52
C LYS A 145 -10.46 -10.21 9.53
N ILE A 146 -9.68 -10.18 8.45
CA ILE A 146 -9.88 -9.18 7.38
C ILE A 146 -11.31 -9.24 6.78
N THR A 147 -11.92 -10.43 6.76
CA THR A 147 -13.29 -10.65 6.27
C THR A 147 -14.36 -10.02 7.18
N ASP A 148 -14.02 -9.71 8.43
CA ASP A 148 -14.91 -9.05 9.39
C ASP A 148 -14.86 -7.51 9.30
N VAL A 149 -13.90 -6.96 8.54
CA VAL A 149 -13.64 -5.50 8.50
C VAL A 149 -14.90 -4.72 8.15
N GLU A 150 -15.62 -5.09 7.08
CA GLU A 150 -16.84 -4.38 6.67
C GLU A 150 -17.86 -4.27 7.80
N ARG A 151 -18.10 -5.38 8.50
CA ARG A 151 -19.06 -5.49 9.60
C ARG A 151 -18.66 -4.62 10.79
N ILE A 152 -17.37 -4.55 11.10
CA ILE A 152 -16.84 -3.79 12.24
C ILE A 152 -16.84 -2.29 11.95
N VAL A 153 -16.33 -1.88 10.79
CA VAL A 153 -16.12 -0.44 10.47
C VAL A 153 -17.38 0.23 9.99
N GLN A 154 -18.28 -0.52 9.34
CA GLN A 154 -19.46 -0.01 8.68
C GLN A 154 -19.13 1.17 7.75
N LYS A 155 -19.44 2.40 8.15
CA LYS A 155 -19.18 3.64 7.39
C LYS A 155 -18.08 4.51 7.98
N LYS A 156 -17.44 4.08 9.06
CA LYS A 156 -16.38 4.83 9.75
C LYS A 156 -15.05 4.67 9.03
N GLU A 157 -14.14 5.62 9.24
CA GLU A 157 -12.75 5.49 8.83
C GLU A 157 -12.00 4.56 9.77
N TYR A 158 -10.98 3.89 9.25
CA TYR A 158 -10.28 2.87 10.01
C TYR A 158 -8.83 2.69 9.56
N TRP A 159 -8.05 2.11 10.46
CA TRP A 159 -6.77 1.49 10.16
C TRP A 159 -6.89 -0.01 10.32
N PHE A 160 -6.47 -0.76 9.32
CA PHE A 160 -6.34 -2.22 9.40
C PHE A 160 -4.89 -2.62 9.22
N TYR A 161 -4.42 -3.56 10.05
CA TYR A 161 -3.05 -4.08 10.01
C TYR A 161 -3.02 -5.58 10.34
N ALA A 162 -2.27 -6.36 9.58
CA ALA A 162 -2.00 -7.76 9.89
C ALA A 162 -0.55 -8.14 9.59
N GLU A 163 0.01 -9.03 10.41
CA GLU A 163 1.36 -9.59 10.22
C GLU A 163 1.29 -11.06 9.77
N ASN A 164 2.40 -11.55 9.23
CA ASN A 164 2.58 -12.96 8.88
C ASN A 164 1.54 -13.52 7.90
N VAL A 165 1.02 -12.67 7.02
CA VAL A 165 -0.03 -13.04 6.05
C VAL A 165 0.54 -13.95 4.98
N VAL A 166 -0.11 -15.10 4.80
CA VAL A 166 0.22 -16.10 3.78
C VAL A 166 -0.96 -16.30 2.82
N ASP A 167 -2.16 -16.33 3.39
CA ASP A 167 -3.45 -16.30 2.70
C ASP A 167 -4.23 -15.07 3.20
N ILE A 168 -4.81 -14.33 2.27
CA ILE A 168 -5.55 -13.10 2.57
C ILE A 168 -6.83 -13.40 3.35
N GLU A 169 -7.55 -14.47 3.05
CA GLU A 169 -8.86 -14.77 3.69
C GLU A 169 -8.70 -15.12 5.18
N ASP A 170 -7.54 -15.69 5.53
CA ASP A 170 -7.18 -16.05 6.89
C ASP A 170 -6.38 -14.98 7.63
N ALA A 171 -6.14 -13.81 7.00
CA ALA A 171 -5.45 -12.71 7.65
C ALA A 171 -6.17 -12.28 8.93
N LYS A 172 -5.53 -12.56 10.07
CA LYS A 172 -5.90 -12.05 11.38
C LYS A 172 -5.08 -10.81 11.68
N GLY A 173 -5.76 -9.76 12.10
CA GLY A 173 -5.14 -8.47 12.31
C GLY A 173 -5.85 -7.65 13.37
N TYR A 174 -5.47 -6.38 13.40
CA TYR A 174 -5.96 -5.39 14.32
C TYR A 174 -6.60 -4.26 13.53
N ILE A 175 -7.75 -3.82 14.00
CA ILE A 175 -8.47 -2.70 13.43
C ILE A 175 -8.66 -1.60 14.48
N HIS A 176 -8.42 -0.37 14.07
CA HIS A 176 -8.71 0.81 14.88
C HIS A 176 -9.71 1.68 14.13
N ILE A 177 -10.79 2.07 14.80
CA ILE A 177 -11.75 3.03 14.26
C ILE A 177 -11.23 4.43 14.53
N ILE A 178 -11.00 5.20 13.47
CA ILE A 178 -10.35 6.50 13.55
C ILE A 178 -11.36 7.54 14.04
N GLU A 179 -11.03 8.17 15.17
CA GLU A 179 -11.73 9.36 15.66
C GLU A 179 -10.98 10.66 15.32
N LYS A 180 -9.65 10.58 15.26
CA LYS A 180 -8.76 11.68 14.85
C LYS A 180 -7.93 11.21 13.68
N PRO A 181 -8.16 11.75 12.46
CA PRO A 181 -7.50 11.23 11.28
C PRO A 181 -6.01 11.61 11.29
N GLU A 182 -5.19 10.61 11.03
CA GLU A 182 -3.76 10.76 10.90
C GLU A 182 -3.28 10.06 9.61
N SER A 183 -2.55 10.80 8.78
CA SER A 183 -2.04 10.30 7.52
C SER A 183 -0.81 9.44 7.73
N GLN A 184 -0.69 8.35 6.96
CA GLN A 184 0.54 7.56 6.83
C GLN A 184 1.02 6.87 8.12
N TYR A 185 0.14 6.59 9.09
CA TYR A 185 0.46 6.00 10.40
C TYR A 185 1.42 4.79 10.30
N PHE A 186 1.03 3.75 9.55
CA PHE A 186 1.86 2.53 9.42
C PHE A 186 3.16 2.77 8.66
N ARG A 187 3.16 3.70 7.69
CA ARG A 187 4.38 4.08 6.96
C ARG A 187 5.38 4.75 7.91
N ARG A 188 4.92 5.61 8.83
CA ARG A 188 5.79 6.21 9.85
C ARG A 188 6.35 5.15 10.79
N LEU A 189 5.52 4.23 11.29
CA LEU A 189 5.99 3.14 12.17
C LEU A 189 7.06 2.27 11.49
N LEU A 190 6.85 1.92 10.21
CA LEU A 190 7.84 1.19 9.42
C LEU A 190 9.13 1.98 9.24
N ALA A 191 9.04 3.28 8.96
CA ALA A 191 10.20 4.11 8.77
C ALA A 191 11.02 4.28 10.05
N GLU A 192 10.36 4.46 11.20
CA GLU A 192 11.04 4.47 12.50
C GLU A 192 11.76 3.14 12.76
N LYS A 193 11.12 2.02 12.44
CA LYS A 193 11.67 0.68 12.63
C LYS A 193 12.85 0.37 11.71
N GLU A 194 12.84 0.91 10.49
CA GLU A 194 13.88 0.72 9.47
C GLU A 194 14.93 1.84 9.43
N GLY A 195 14.80 2.87 10.28
CA GLY A 195 15.76 3.98 10.35
C GLY A 195 15.55 5.10 9.31
N TYR A 196 14.43 5.11 8.59
CA TYR A 196 14.04 6.11 7.59
C TYR A 196 13.23 7.29 8.18
N THR A 197 13.51 7.70 9.43
CA THR A 197 12.67 8.63 10.21
C THR A 197 12.41 9.99 9.55
N LYS A 198 13.24 10.42 8.60
CA LYS A 198 13.06 11.67 7.84
C LYS A 198 12.47 11.49 6.44
N GLU A 199 12.25 10.26 6.00
CA GLU A 199 11.97 9.94 4.59
C GLU A 199 10.65 9.21 4.35
N TYR A 200 9.87 8.93 5.41
CA TYR A 200 8.63 8.14 5.32
C TYR A 200 7.53 8.78 4.44
N ASP A 201 7.51 10.11 4.36
CA ASP A 201 6.52 10.86 3.61
C ASP A 201 6.77 10.72 2.11
N TYR A 202 5.90 9.96 1.43
CA TYR A 202 6.02 9.72 -0.01
C TYR A 202 5.89 11.01 -0.83
N LYS A 203 5.25 12.06 -0.29
CA LYS A 203 5.14 13.37 -0.96
C LYS A 203 6.48 14.07 -1.08
N CYS A 204 7.42 13.73 -0.20
CA CYS A 204 8.77 14.29 -0.18
C CYS A 204 9.81 13.33 -0.77
N ASN A 205 9.60 12.00 -0.64
CA ASN A 205 10.53 10.98 -1.13
C ASN A 205 9.79 9.86 -1.87
N LEU A 206 9.88 9.89 -3.19
CA LEU A 206 9.15 8.95 -4.06
C LEU A 206 9.79 7.55 -4.12
N PHE A 207 11.07 7.39 -3.72
CA PHE A 207 11.81 6.13 -3.79
C PHE A 207 11.66 5.41 -5.15
N LEU A 208 11.71 6.16 -6.26
CA LEU A 208 11.41 5.62 -7.60
C LEU A 208 12.31 4.43 -7.94
N ASP A 209 13.62 4.53 -7.69
CA ASP A 209 14.57 3.44 -7.94
C ASP A 209 14.17 2.12 -7.23
N LYS A 210 13.65 2.20 -6.00
CA LYS A 210 13.16 1.03 -5.26
C LYS A 210 11.85 0.51 -5.81
N GLY A 211 10.95 1.41 -6.24
CA GLY A 211 9.71 1.04 -6.90
C GLY A 211 9.97 0.33 -8.23
N GLU A 212 10.90 0.83 -9.04
CA GLU A 212 11.33 0.23 -10.31
C GLU A 212 11.98 -1.13 -10.09
N ALA A 213 12.90 -1.25 -9.13
CA ALA A 213 13.51 -2.53 -8.76
C ALA A 213 12.48 -3.55 -8.26
N THR A 214 11.48 -3.08 -7.49
CA THR A 214 10.36 -3.89 -7.02
C THR A 214 9.52 -4.41 -8.18
N TYR A 215 9.13 -3.53 -9.12
CA TYR A 215 8.39 -3.91 -10.31
C TYR A 215 9.16 -4.97 -11.11
N ALA A 216 10.43 -4.69 -11.44
CA ALA A 216 11.27 -5.60 -12.22
C ALA A 216 11.40 -6.98 -11.55
N SER A 217 11.62 -7.02 -10.24
CA SER A 217 11.79 -8.27 -9.48
C SER A 217 10.51 -9.10 -9.42
N LEU A 218 9.35 -8.45 -9.29
CA LEU A 218 8.06 -9.12 -9.20
C LEU A 218 7.57 -9.59 -10.58
N VAL A 219 7.83 -8.85 -11.65
CA VAL A 219 7.44 -9.26 -13.01
C VAL A 219 8.35 -10.37 -13.54
N LYS A 220 9.67 -10.21 -13.47
CA LYS A 220 10.63 -11.18 -14.03
C LYS A 220 10.41 -12.60 -13.49
N LYS A 221 10.25 -12.73 -12.17
CA LYS A 221 10.05 -14.05 -11.54
C LYS A 221 8.75 -14.72 -11.97
N TYR A 222 7.73 -13.93 -12.29
CA TYR A 222 6.47 -14.48 -12.76
C TYR A 222 6.55 -15.02 -14.18
N ASP A 223 7.25 -14.30 -15.06
CA ASP A 223 7.45 -14.77 -16.44
C ASP A 223 8.26 -16.07 -16.46
N GLU A 224 9.27 -16.20 -15.60
CA GLU A 224 10.04 -17.44 -15.41
C GLU A 224 9.15 -18.62 -14.95
N GLU A 225 8.29 -18.43 -13.95
CA GLU A 225 7.35 -19.49 -13.48
C GLU A 225 6.34 -19.91 -14.57
N ARG A 226 5.96 -19.00 -15.47
CA ARG A 226 5.01 -19.27 -16.55
C ARG A 226 5.65 -20.03 -17.71
N THR A 227 6.95 -19.82 -17.97
CA THR A 227 7.68 -20.57 -19.00
C THR A 227 7.96 -22.02 -18.58
N ASP A 228 8.08 -22.30 -17.28
CA ASP A 228 8.34 -23.64 -16.76
C ASP A 228 7.06 -24.50 -16.58
N SER A 229 5.88 -23.93 -16.83
CA SER A 229 4.57 -24.58 -16.63
C SER A 229 3.84 -24.94 -17.94
N ASN A 230 4.51 -24.83 -19.09
CA ASN A 230 4.01 -25.19 -20.43
C ASN A 230 4.85 -26.34 -21.03
#